data_AF-A0A4C1SB55-F1
#
_entry.id   AF-A0A4C1SB55-F1
#
_cell.length_a   1.000
_cell.length_b   1.000
_cell.length_c   1.000
_cell.angle_alpha   90.00
_cell.angle_beta   90.00
_cell.angle_gamma   90.00
#
_symmetry.space_group_name_H-M   'P 1'
#
loop_
_entity.id
_entity.type
_entity.pdbx_description
1 polymer ?
#
loop_
_entity_poly.entity_id
_entity_poly.type
_entity_poly.pdbx_seq_one_letter_code
_entity_poly.pdbx_strand_id
1 'polypeptide(L)'
;MLVWRIQWHIMPKLQTRQYGFMPQRGTEDSLYDLMTHIHNELNLKRIIVMVSLDIEGAFDNAWWPALRNQLLVHKCPVNLYGMVMGYLRDREAFADDVVLMFSGQSASALEAETNRALAHVRDWGDRNKLRFAPSKTNAMVLTRKLKFDVPLACMGNTELPC
;
A
#
# COMPACT_ATOMS: atom_id res chain seq x y z
N MET A 1 -9.77 -26.66 -1.72
CA MET A 1 -8.60 -27.33 -1.12
C MET A 1 -7.27 -26.61 -1.42
N LEU A 2 -7.05 -26.07 -2.62
CA LEU A 2 -5.85 -25.30 -2.99
C LEU A 2 -5.72 -23.94 -2.28
N VAL A 3 -6.76 -23.11 -2.35
CA VAL A 3 -6.77 -21.77 -1.73
C VAL A 3 -6.41 -21.83 -0.25
N TRP A 4 -6.97 -22.80 0.48
CA TRP A 4 -6.66 -23.06 1.88
C TRP A 4 -5.18 -23.37 2.15
N ARG A 5 -4.52 -24.13 1.27
CA ARG A 5 -3.07 -24.41 1.42
C ARG A 5 -2.24 -23.18 1.14
N ILE A 6 -2.58 -22.40 0.13
CA ILE A 6 -1.90 -21.12 -0.17
C ILE A 6 -2.07 -20.16 1.02
N GLN A 7 -3.29 -20.01 1.53
CA GLN A 7 -3.62 -19.20 2.69
C GLN A 7 -2.79 -19.62 3.92
N TRP A 8 -2.69 -20.92 4.22
CA TRP A 8 -1.89 -21.42 5.34
C TRP A 8 -0.43 -20.94 5.31
N HIS A 9 0.19 -20.90 4.12
CA HIS A 9 1.60 -20.51 3.98
C HIS A 9 1.83 -19.01 3.82
N ILE A 10 0.84 -18.27 3.29
CA ILE A 10 0.97 -16.83 2.99
C ILE A 10 0.44 -15.97 4.14
N MET A 11 -0.71 -16.32 4.74
CA MET A 11 -1.36 -15.47 5.75
C MET A 11 -0.46 -15.09 6.92
N PRO A 12 0.39 -15.97 7.49
CA PRO A 12 1.30 -15.59 8.58
C PRO A 12 2.39 -14.59 8.18
N LYS A 13 2.61 -14.38 6.88
CA LYS A 13 3.64 -13.49 6.32
C LYS A 13 3.08 -12.14 5.87
N LEU A 14 1.76 -11.98 5.83
CA LEU A 14 1.11 -10.73 5.44
C LEU A 14 1.17 -9.72 6.58
N GLN A 15 1.14 -8.43 6.21
CA GLN A 15 1.05 -7.35 7.18
C GLN A 15 -0.26 -7.43 7.97
N THR A 16 -0.21 -7.10 9.26
CA THR A 16 -1.38 -7.12 10.15
C THR A 16 -2.45 -6.11 9.77
N ARG A 17 -2.11 -5.11 8.94
CA ARG A 17 -3.03 -4.11 8.36
C ARG A 17 -3.44 -4.45 6.92
N GLN A 18 -3.30 -5.72 6.51
CA GLN A 18 -3.96 -6.23 5.31
C GLN A 18 -5.40 -6.60 5.66
N TYR A 19 -6.37 -6.04 4.93
CA TYR A 19 -7.79 -6.30 5.13
C TYR A 19 -8.43 -6.95 3.89
N GLY A 20 -8.01 -6.56 2.69
CA GLY A 20 -8.47 -7.17 1.44
C GLY A 20 -8.13 -8.65 1.35
N PHE A 21 -9.12 -9.47 0.97
CA PHE A 21 -9.01 -10.92 0.77
C PHE A 21 -8.57 -11.72 2.02
N MET A 22 -8.78 -11.16 3.21
CA MET A 22 -8.48 -11.82 4.49
C MET A 22 -9.75 -12.44 5.09
N PRO A 23 -9.70 -13.68 5.60
CA PRO A 23 -10.84 -14.27 6.30
C PRO A 23 -11.25 -13.40 7.49
N GLN A 24 -12.56 -13.17 7.62
CA GLN A 24 -13.16 -12.44 8.75
C GLN A 24 -12.68 -10.98 8.88
N ARG A 25 -12.15 -10.38 7.80
CA ARG A 25 -11.84 -8.96 7.74
C ARG A 25 -12.41 -8.34 6.48
N GLY A 26 -12.91 -7.13 6.60
CA GLY A 26 -13.52 -6.39 5.50
C GLY A 26 -13.01 -4.97 5.37
N THR A 27 -13.61 -4.26 4.42
CA THR A 27 -13.42 -2.82 4.24
C THR A 27 -13.87 -2.02 5.47
N GLU A 28 -14.91 -2.46 6.17
CA GLU A 28 -15.38 -1.80 7.40
C GLU A 28 -14.32 -1.81 8.50
N ASP A 29 -13.63 -2.94 8.73
CA ASP A 29 -12.53 -3.02 9.69
C ASP A 29 -11.37 -2.09 9.30
N SER A 30 -11.05 -2.03 8.01
CA SER A 30 -9.99 -1.16 7.50
C SER A 30 -10.31 0.33 7.73
N LEU A 31 -11.57 0.71 7.53
CA LEU A 31 -12.04 2.08 7.76
C LEU A 31 -12.09 2.39 9.26
N TYR A 32 -12.52 1.45 10.10
CA TYR A 32 -12.57 1.63 11.54
C TYR A 32 -11.19 1.85 12.14
N ASP A 33 -10.20 1.03 11.76
CA ASP A 33 -8.82 1.17 12.21
C ASP A 33 -8.19 2.48 11.73
N LEU A 34 -8.44 2.87 10.47
CA LEU A 34 -8.00 4.14 9.92
C LEU A 34 -8.60 5.33 10.67
N MET A 35 -9.91 5.35 10.87
CA MET A 35 -10.62 6.44 11.55
C MET A 35 -10.21 6.54 13.02
N THR A 36 -9.99 5.40 13.68
CA THR A 36 -9.49 5.36 15.06
C THR A 36 -8.08 5.95 15.13
N HIS A 37 -7.20 5.61 14.19
CA HIS A 37 -5.86 6.18 14.16
C HIS A 37 -5.90 7.69 13.89
N ILE A 38 -6.69 8.15 12.92
CA ILE A 38 -6.89 9.58 12.64
C ILE A 38 -7.39 10.30 13.89
N HIS A 39 -8.42 9.77 14.55
CA HIS A 39 -8.99 10.38 15.74
C HIS A 39 -7.95 10.57 16.85
N ASN A 40 -7.13 9.54 17.10
CA ASN A 40 -6.07 9.58 18.10
C ASN A 40 -5.01 10.65 17.78
N GLU A 41 -4.52 10.70 16.55
CA GLU A 41 -3.50 11.67 16.14
C GLU A 41 -4.04 13.12 16.13
N LEU A 42 -5.31 13.32 15.75
CA LEU A 42 -5.98 14.61 15.84
C LEU A 42 -6.18 15.07 17.29
N ASN A 43 -6.45 14.16 18.23
CA ASN A 43 -6.54 14.47 19.66
C ASN A 43 -5.19 14.94 20.22
N LEU A 44 -4.08 14.42 19.68
CA LEU A 44 -2.72 14.88 19.98
C LEU A 44 -2.36 16.19 19.27
N LYS A 45 -3.30 16.83 18.57
CA LYS A 45 -3.11 18.07 17.77
C LYS A 45 -1.98 17.93 16.75
N ARG A 46 -1.75 16.73 16.21
CA ARG A 46 -0.78 16.50 15.14
C ARG A 46 -1.37 16.89 13.79
N ILE A 47 -0.48 17.06 12.82
CA ILE A 47 -0.82 17.14 11.41
C ILE A 47 -0.72 15.71 10.88
N ILE A 48 -1.65 15.33 10.02
CA ILE A 48 -1.71 14.02 9.39
C ILE A 48 -1.64 14.25 7.88
N VAL A 49 -0.81 13.48 7.19
CA VAL A 49 -0.79 13.37 5.74
C VAL A 49 -1.23 11.97 5.37
N MET A 50 -2.27 11.87 4.57
CA MET A 50 -2.72 10.61 3.98
C MET A 50 -2.43 10.66 2.48
N VAL A 51 -1.90 9.57 1.93
CA VAL A 51 -1.70 9.42 0.48
C VAL A 51 -2.38 8.14 0.03
N SER A 52 -3.42 8.29 -0.79
CA SER A 52 -4.10 7.18 -1.45
C SER A 52 -3.38 6.89 -2.76
N LEU A 53 -2.68 5.76 -2.82
CA LEU A 53 -1.93 5.33 -3.99
C LEU A 53 -2.86 4.58 -4.94
N ASP A 54 -2.71 4.86 -6.24
CA ASP A 54 -3.35 4.12 -7.33
C ASP A 54 -2.26 3.50 -8.21
N ILE A 55 -2.37 2.19 -8.47
CA ILE A 55 -1.44 1.46 -9.34
C ILE A 55 -1.98 1.51 -10.78
N GLU A 56 -1.19 2.05 -11.72
CA GLU A 56 -1.56 2.11 -13.14
C GLU A 56 -1.65 0.71 -13.72
N GLY A 57 -2.86 0.32 -14.11
CA GLY A 57 -3.09 -0.96 -14.78
C GLY A 57 -2.50 -2.11 -13.97
N ALA A 58 -2.79 -2.16 -12.67
CA ALA A 58 -2.30 -3.20 -11.77
C ALA A 58 -2.51 -4.61 -12.34
N PHE A 59 -3.59 -4.78 -13.13
CA PHE A 59 -4.02 -6.02 -13.76
C PHE A 59 -3.16 -6.41 -14.97
N ASP A 60 -2.85 -5.43 -15.83
CA ASP A 60 -2.05 -5.65 -17.05
C ASP A 60 -0.55 -5.75 -16.77
N ASN A 61 -0.11 -5.18 -15.65
CA ASN A 61 1.31 -5.02 -15.31
C ASN A 61 1.83 -6.01 -14.26
N ALA A 62 1.02 -6.99 -13.82
CA ALA A 62 1.45 -8.01 -12.88
C ALA A 62 2.67 -8.78 -13.42
N TRP A 63 3.86 -8.50 -12.88
CA TRP A 63 5.09 -9.09 -13.39
C TRP A 63 5.37 -10.45 -12.75
N TRP A 64 4.96 -11.54 -13.43
CA TRP A 64 5.09 -12.91 -12.92
C TRP A 64 6.51 -13.30 -12.46
N PRO A 65 7.60 -12.86 -13.09
CA PRO A 65 8.95 -13.06 -12.56
C PRO A 65 9.19 -12.44 -11.18
N ALA A 66 8.62 -11.28 -10.86
CA ALA A 66 8.70 -10.72 -9.51
C ALA A 66 7.95 -11.61 -8.51
N LEU A 67 6.73 -12.04 -8.85
CA LEU A 67 5.97 -12.97 -8.01
C LEU A 67 6.73 -14.29 -7.79
N ARG A 68 7.31 -14.83 -8.86
CA ARG A 68 8.19 -16.02 -8.82
C ARG A 68 9.35 -15.82 -7.85
N ASN A 69 10.03 -14.68 -7.94
CA ASN A 69 11.15 -14.36 -7.05
C ASN A 69 10.69 -14.27 -5.58
N GLN A 70 9.55 -13.63 -5.31
CA GLN A 70 8.99 -13.55 -3.96
C GLN A 70 8.64 -14.94 -3.40
N LEU A 71 8.03 -15.82 -4.19
CA LEU A 71 7.74 -17.20 -3.77
C LEU A 71 9.02 -17.98 -3.42
N LEU A 72 10.11 -17.77 -4.17
CA LEU A 72 11.42 -18.38 -3.88
C LEU A 72 12.06 -17.81 -2.62
N VAL A 73 12.10 -16.48 -2.47
CA VAL A 73 12.64 -15.77 -1.30
C VAL A 73 11.91 -16.21 -0.02
N HIS A 74 10.60 -16.37 -0.09
CA HIS A 74 9.78 -16.82 1.04
C HIS A 74 9.79 -18.33 1.27
N LYS A 75 10.67 -19.09 0.59
CA LYS A 75 10.83 -20.55 0.69
C LYS A 75 9.50 -21.28 0.50
N CYS A 76 8.72 -20.87 -0.50
CA CYS A 76 7.46 -21.54 -0.83
C CYS A 76 7.71 -23.00 -1.24
N PRO A 77 6.98 -23.98 -0.68
CA PRO A 77 7.07 -25.38 -1.08
C PRO A 77 6.90 -25.59 -2.59
N VAL A 78 7.70 -26.48 -3.19
CA VAL A 78 7.76 -26.69 -4.65
C VAL A 78 6.39 -27.07 -5.25
N ASN A 79 5.58 -27.84 -4.51
CA ASN A 79 4.23 -28.18 -4.93
C ASN A 79 3.31 -26.95 -4.98
N LEU A 80 3.40 -26.04 -4.01
CA LEU A 80 2.61 -24.81 -4.01
C LEU A 80 3.09 -23.83 -5.07
N TYR A 81 4.40 -23.75 -5.26
CA TYR A 81 4.99 -23.01 -6.36
C TYR A 81 4.44 -23.47 -7.71
N GLY A 82 4.48 -24.78 -7.99
CA GLY A 82 3.96 -25.36 -9.23
C GLY A 82 2.46 -25.10 -9.41
N MET A 83 1.68 -25.16 -8.32
CA MET A 83 0.25 -24.86 -8.36
C MET A 83 -0.05 -23.38 -8.62
N VAL A 84 0.67 -22.45 -7.97
CA VAL A 84 0.49 -21.01 -8.19
C VAL A 84 0.87 -20.64 -9.62
N MET A 85 2.01 -21.11 -10.12
CA MET A 85 2.43 -20.85 -11.50
C MET A 85 1.52 -21.51 -12.54
N GLY A 86 0.97 -22.69 -12.25
CA GLY A 86 -0.02 -23.35 -13.11
C GLY A 86 -1.38 -22.65 -13.10
N TYR A 87 -1.82 -22.14 -11.94
CA TYR A 87 -3.08 -21.41 -11.81
C TYR A 87 -3.01 -20.04 -12.50
N LEU A 88 -1.91 -19.31 -12.32
CA LEU A 88 -1.70 -17.98 -12.90
C LEU A 88 -1.34 -18.02 -14.39
N ARG A 89 -1.14 -19.21 -14.96
CA ARG A 89 -0.94 -19.38 -16.39
C ARG A 89 -2.19 -18.87 -17.13
N ASP A 90 -2.00 -17.90 -18.00
CA ASP A 90 -3.06 -17.29 -18.83
C ASP A 90 -4.18 -16.62 -18.01
N ARG A 91 -3.86 -16.11 -16.82
CA ARG A 91 -4.80 -15.37 -15.96
C ARG A 91 -4.26 -14.00 -15.55
N GLU A 92 -5.18 -13.09 -15.27
CA GLU A 92 -4.93 -11.76 -14.70
C GLU A 92 -5.34 -11.74 -13.22
N ALA A 93 -4.71 -10.89 -12.41
CA ALA A 93 -4.92 -10.78 -10.96
C ALA A 93 -5.08 -9.31 -10.53
N PHE A 94 -5.84 -9.07 -9.46
CA PHE A 94 -6.36 -7.74 -9.09
C PHE A 94 -5.94 -7.28 -7.69
N ALA A 95 -5.32 -6.09 -7.56
CA ALA A 95 -5.05 -5.39 -6.30
C ALA A 95 -4.70 -3.91 -6.53
N ASP A 96 -5.48 -2.97 -5.97
CA ASP A 96 -5.39 -1.55 -6.33
C ASP A 96 -5.20 -0.60 -5.13
N ASP A 97 -5.95 -0.79 -4.04
CA ASP A 97 -6.06 0.26 -3.02
C ASP A 97 -5.00 0.15 -1.90
N VAL A 98 -4.10 1.13 -1.83
CA VAL A 98 -3.15 1.30 -0.73
C VAL A 98 -3.19 2.73 -0.21
N VAL A 99 -3.34 2.89 1.11
CA VAL A 99 -3.25 4.19 1.78
C VAL A 99 -2.02 4.23 2.67
N LEU A 100 -1.16 5.24 2.47
CA LEU A 100 -0.10 5.60 3.38
C LEU A 100 -0.58 6.70 4.33
N MET A 101 -0.23 6.62 5.61
CA MET A 101 -0.59 7.63 6.60
C MET A 101 0.62 7.98 7.45
N PHE A 102 0.89 9.28 7.55
CA PHE A 102 1.98 9.87 8.32
C PHE A 102 1.39 10.86 9.30
N SER A 103 1.93 10.94 10.51
CA SER A 103 1.53 11.95 11.50
C SER A 103 2.72 12.58 12.19
N GLY A 104 2.64 13.89 12.46
CA GLY A 104 3.77 14.63 12.98
C GLY A 104 3.42 16.04 13.46
N GLN A 105 4.37 16.67 14.14
CA GLN A 105 4.18 17.98 14.78
C GLN A 105 4.48 19.15 13.83
N SER A 106 5.33 18.95 12.83
CA SER A 106 5.75 19.96 11.87
C SER A 106 5.50 19.50 10.43
N ALA A 107 5.03 20.41 9.59
CA ALA A 107 4.80 20.15 8.17
C ALA A 107 6.08 19.71 7.45
N SER A 108 7.21 20.37 7.71
CA SER A 108 8.50 20.04 7.08
C SER A 108 8.97 18.61 7.38
N ALA A 109 8.83 18.14 8.62
CA ALA A 109 9.18 16.76 8.97
C ALA A 109 8.25 15.75 8.28
N LEU A 110 6.95 16.03 8.24
CA LEU A 110 5.96 15.20 7.57
C LEU A 110 6.18 15.13 6.06
N GLU A 111 6.48 16.26 5.43
CA GLU A 111 6.86 16.36 4.03
C GLU A 111 8.09 15.49 3.74
N ALA A 112 9.15 15.63 4.53
CA ALA A 112 10.37 14.86 4.34
C ALA A 112 10.14 13.35 4.50
N GLU A 113 9.33 12.94 5.48
CA GLU A 113 8.99 11.54 5.71
C GLU A 113 8.08 10.97 4.61
N THR A 114 7.03 11.71 4.24
CA THR A 114 6.08 11.34 3.20
C THR A 114 6.79 11.17 1.87
N ASN A 115 7.60 12.14 1.44
CA ASN A 115 8.33 12.09 0.18
C ASN A 115 9.40 10.99 0.16
N ARG A 116 10.04 10.69 1.30
CA ARG A 116 10.95 9.54 1.40
C ARG A 116 10.21 8.22 1.20
N ALA A 117 9.05 8.06 1.81
CA ALA A 117 8.23 6.87 1.64
C ALA A 117 7.72 6.73 0.19
N LEU A 118 7.26 7.82 -0.42
CA LEU A 118 6.83 7.83 -1.83
C LEU A 118 7.97 7.50 -2.79
N ALA A 119 9.19 7.99 -2.53
CA ALA A 119 10.37 7.61 -3.30
C ALA A 119 10.65 6.11 -3.18
N HIS A 120 10.58 5.54 -1.97
CA HIS A 120 10.75 4.10 -1.76
C HIS A 120 9.67 3.28 -2.47
N VAL A 121 8.41 3.72 -2.44
CA VAL A 121 7.29 3.07 -3.14
C VAL A 121 7.53 3.07 -4.64
N ARG A 122 7.93 4.21 -5.21
CA ARG A 122 8.26 4.31 -6.64
C ARG A 122 9.42 3.38 -7.02
N ASP A 123 10.52 3.42 -6.28
CA ASP A 123 11.70 2.59 -6.56
C ASP A 123 11.39 1.09 -6.38
N TRP A 124 10.47 0.73 -5.47
CA TRP A 124 9.94 -0.63 -5.38
C TRP A 124 9.06 -0.96 -6.59
N GLY A 125 8.19 -0.04 -7.02
CA GLY A 125 7.37 -0.18 -8.23
C GLY A 125 8.23 -0.47 -9.45
N ASP A 126 9.24 0.37 -9.73
CA ASP A 126 10.16 0.23 -10.85
C ASP A 126 10.85 -1.14 -10.86
N ARG A 127 11.35 -1.59 -9.70
CA ARG A 127 11.98 -2.91 -9.55
C ARG A 127 11.02 -4.07 -9.77
N ASN A 128 9.73 -3.88 -9.52
CA ASN A 128 8.69 -4.90 -9.71
C ASN A 128 7.87 -4.69 -10.99
N LYS A 129 8.27 -3.73 -11.84
CA LYS A 129 7.55 -3.30 -13.05
C LYS A 129 6.10 -2.87 -12.81
N LEU A 130 5.83 -2.32 -11.63
CA LEU A 130 4.58 -1.67 -11.27
C LEU A 130 4.75 -0.17 -11.41
N ARG A 131 3.77 0.49 -12.01
CA ARG A 131 3.71 1.95 -12.11
C ARG A 131 2.60 2.45 -11.22
N PHE A 132 2.83 3.55 -10.53
CA PHE A 132 1.81 4.26 -9.75
C PHE A 132 1.38 5.47 -10.56
N ALA A 133 0.08 5.78 -10.57
CA ALA A 133 -0.45 6.90 -11.34
C ALA A 133 -0.41 8.16 -10.47
N PRO A 134 0.48 9.14 -10.72
CA PRO A 134 0.51 10.35 -9.91
C PRO A 134 -0.79 11.14 -10.04
N SER A 135 -1.43 11.12 -11.21
CA SER A 135 -2.69 11.82 -11.48
C SER A 135 -3.92 11.20 -10.82
N LYS A 136 -3.82 9.95 -10.35
CA LYS A 136 -4.90 9.26 -9.61
C LYS A 136 -4.56 9.08 -8.13
N THR A 137 -3.29 9.31 -7.77
CA THR A 137 -2.83 9.35 -6.39
C THR A 137 -3.24 10.67 -5.77
N ASN A 138 -3.98 10.63 -4.67
CA ASN A 138 -4.44 11.82 -3.96
C ASN A 138 -3.78 11.90 -2.59
N ALA A 139 -3.30 13.08 -2.22
CA ALA A 139 -2.90 13.39 -0.87
C ALA A 139 -4.05 14.12 -0.14
N MET A 140 -4.11 13.98 1.18
CA MET A 140 -5.07 14.70 2.02
C MET A 140 -4.41 15.05 3.34
N VAL A 141 -4.57 16.31 3.76
CA VAL A 141 -4.02 16.80 5.04
C VAL A 141 -5.14 16.99 6.05
N LEU A 142 -5.01 16.35 7.22
CA LEU A 142 -5.95 16.46 8.32
C LEU A 142 -5.26 17.05 9.57
N THR A 143 -5.84 18.08 10.16
CA THR A 143 -5.34 18.62 11.44
C THR A 143 -6.41 19.41 12.20
N ARG A 144 -6.25 19.53 13.53
CA ARG A 144 -7.03 20.45 14.38
C ARG A 144 -6.31 21.79 14.63
N LYS A 145 -5.16 22.02 14.01
CA LYS A 145 -4.44 23.29 14.11
C LYS A 145 -5.11 24.35 13.24
N LEU A 146 -5.31 25.55 13.79
CA LEU A 146 -5.86 26.69 13.05
C LEU A 146 -4.84 27.34 12.09
N LYS A 147 -3.55 27.26 12.44
CA LYS A 147 -2.43 27.74 11.62
C LYS A 147 -1.40 26.62 11.51
N PHE A 148 -1.12 26.21 10.28
CA PHE A 148 -0.12 25.21 9.95
C PHE A 148 0.29 25.39 8.50
N ASP A 149 1.51 25.01 8.17
CA ASP A 149 1.95 24.91 6.78
C ASP A 149 1.45 23.58 6.20
N VAL A 150 1.06 23.59 4.93
CA VAL A 150 0.61 22.38 4.24
C VAL A 150 1.87 21.65 3.75
N PRO A 151 2.11 20.40 4.21
CA PRO A 151 3.24 19.61 3.73
C PRO A 151 3.08 19.26 2.25
N LEU A 152 4.15 19.37 1.49
CA LEU A 152 4.16 19.04 0.06
C LEU A 152 4.34 17.52 -0.12
N ALA A 153 3.47 16.88 -0.90
CA ALA A 153 3.63 15.48 -1.27
C ALA A 153 3.91 15.38 -2.77
N CYS A 154 4.99 14.68 -3.14
CA CYS A 154 5.41 14.50 -4.52
C CYS A 154 5.65 13.04 -4.84
N MET A 155 5.19 12.60 -6.00
CA MET A 155 5.54 11.32 -6.58
C MET A 155 6.43 11.56 -7.81
N GLY A 156 7.73 11.36 -7.64
CA GLY A 156 8.72 11.73 -8.66
C GLY A 156 8.79 13.25 -8.85
N ASN A 157 8.51 13.73 -10.06
CA ASN A 157 8.51 15.16 -10.39
C ASN A 157 7.11 15.77 -10.35
N THR A 158 6.10 15.01 -9.92
CA THR A 158 4.70 15.45 -9.89
C THR A 158 4.27 15.70 -8.46
N GLU A 159 3.81 16.91 -8.18
CA GLU A 159 3.13 17.25 -6.94
C GLU A 159 1.75 16.58 -6.93
N LEU A 160 1.41 15.95 -5.81
CA LEU A 160 0.13 15.29 -5.61
C LEU A 160 -0.90 16.34 -5.18
N PRO A 161 -2.13 16.29 -5.71
CA PRO A 161 -3.19 17.17 -5.24
C PRO A 161 -3.47 16.89 -3.74
N CYS A 162 -3.53 17.95 -2.95
CA CYS A 162 -3.82 17.96 -1.51
C CYS A 162 -5.15 18.65 -1.20
#